data_AF-F0JGW6-F1
#
_entry.id   AF-F0JGW6-F1
#
_cell.length_a   1.000
_cell.length_b   1.000
_cell.length_c   1.000
_cell.angle_alpha   90.00
_cell.angle_beta   90.00
_cell.angle_gamma   90.00
#
_symmetry.space_group_name_H-M   'P 1'
#
loop_
_entity.id
_entity.type
_entity.pdbx_description
1 polymer ?
#
loop_
_entity_poly.entity_id
_entity_poly.type
_entity_poly.pdbx_seq_one_letter_code
_entity_poly.pdbx_strand_id
1 'polypeptide(L)'
;MVTLTPVTDCRTVLVLRAGPAHREYGDPYEVAATIILKRGAAYVMGMSGCFQRAYLTEGALILRARFGVRRLEWERRHGKRINRVTMALAS
;
A
#
# COMPACT_ATOMS: atom_id res chain seq x y z
N MET A 1 13.42 0.46 -1.85
CA MET A 1 12.89 1.84 -1.66
C MET A 1 11.40 1.80 -1.94
N VAL A 2 10.54 2.27 -1.02
CA VAL A 2 9.08 2.32 -1.21
C VAL A 2 8.65 3.72 -1.65
N THR A 3 7.83 3.79 -2.71
CA THR A 3 7.24 5.05 -3.19
C THR A 3 5.72 4.96 -3.22
N LEU A 4 5.06 6.08 -2.89
CA LEU A 4 3.60 6.26 -3.04
C LEU A 4 3.37 7.32 -4.10
N THR A 5 2.78 6.90 -5.22
CA THR A 5 2.47 7.81 -6.34
C THR A 5 0.96 8.05 -6.37
N PRO A 6 0.49 9.31 -6.31
CA PRO A 6 -0.92 9.61 -6.55
C PRO A 6 -1.32 9.18 -7.97
N VAL A 7 -2.51 8.61 -8.12
CA VAL A 7 -3.13 8.50 -9.44
C VAL A 7 -3.64 9.90 -9.78
N THR A 8 -3.04 10.52 -10.80
CA THR A 8 -3.28 11.90 -11.20
C THR A 8 -4.78 12.19 -11.26
N ASP A 9 -5.18 13.26 -10.56
CA ASP A 9 -6.54 13.77 -10.32
C ASP A 9 -7.33 13.18 -9.14
N CYS A 10 -6.84 12.12 -8.49
CA CYS A 10 -7.45 11.57 -7.27
C CYS A 10 -6.47 11.62 -6.09
N ARG A 11 -6.58 12.65 -5.23
CA ARG A 11 -5.89 12.71 -3.92
C ARG A 11 -6.18 11.51 -3.02
N THR A 12 -7.21 10.74 -3.37
CA THR A 12 -7.75 9.60 -2.65
C THR A 12 -7.12 8.28 -3.08
N VAL A 13 -6.47 8.19 -4.24
CA VAL A 13 -5.94 6.91 -4.76
C VAL A 13 -4.43 7.00 -4.94
N LEU A 14 -3.70 6.11 -4.28
CA LEU A 14 -2.26 5.99 -4.34
C LEU A 14 -1.86 4.61 -4.89
N VAL A 15 -0.71 4.54 -5.52
CA VAL A 15 -0.05 3.27 -5.84
C VAL A 15 1.22 3.16 -5.01
N LEU A 16 1.27 2.16 -4.13
CA LEU A 16 2.48 1.75 -3.44
C LEU A 16 3.32 0.89 -4.37
N ARG A 17 4.59 1.22 -4.43
CA ARG A 17 5.58 0.59 -5.31
C ARG A 17 6.81 0.26 -4.49
N ALA A 18 7.18 -1.02 -4.42
CA ALA A 18 8.34 -1.49 -3.68
C ALA A 18 9.22 -2.38 -4.59
N GLY A 19 10.49 -1.99 -4.74
CA GLY A 19 11.51 -2.67 -5.55
C GLY A 19 12.87 -1.95 -5.44
N PRO A 20 13.96 -2.49 -6.02
CA PRO A 20 15.33 -2.01 -5.78
C PRO A 20 15.70 -0.68 -6.47
N ALA A 21 14.74 0.26 -6.58
CA ALA A 21 14.87 1.63 -7.09
C ALA A 21 14.68 1.85 -8.61
N HIS A 22 13.76 1.09 -9.24
CA HIS A 22 13.19 1.33 -10.58
C HIS A 22 14.16 1.13 -11.78
N ARG A 23 14.26 -0.09 -12.32
CA ARG A 23 14.93 -0.30 -13.62
C ARG A 23 13.96 -0.01 -14.76
N GLU A 24 13.95 1.25 -15.20
CA GLU A 24 13.58 1.68 -16.56
C GLU A 24 12.41 0.91 -17.23
N TYR A 25 11.20 1.14 -16.71
CA TYR A 25 9.90 1.04 -17.43
C TYR A 25 9.37 -0.32 -17.97
N GLY A 26 9.86 -1.49 -17.53
CA GLY A 26 9.36 -2.82 -17.99
C GLY A 26 8.28 -3.51 -17.13
N ASP A 27 8.57 -3.78 -15.85
CA ASP A 27 7.61 -3.93 -14.72
C ASP A 27 8.47 -3.94 -13.43
N PRO A 28 8.55 -2.81 -12.69
CA PRO A 28 9.65 -2.57 -11.74
C PRO A 28 9.33 -2.94 -10.28
N TYR A 29 8.36 -3.82 -10.02
CA TYR A 29 7.87 -4.06 -8.65
C TYR A 29 8.05 -5.51 -8.20
N GLU A 30 8.78 -5.72 -7.10
CA GLU A 30 8.59 -6.93 -6.30
C GLU A 30 7.20 -6.92 -5.65
N VAL A 31 6.65 -5.73 -5.35
CA VAL A 31 5.28 -5.53 -4.89
C VAL A 31 4.69 -4.22 -5.41
N ALA A 32 3.51 -4.27 -6.04
CA ALA A 32 2.68 -3.10 -6.33
C ALA A 32 1.34 -3.22 -5.62
N ALA A 33 0.84 -2.13 -5.04
CA ALA A 33 -0.47 -2.13 -4.40
C ALA A 33 -1.27 -0.84 -4.63
N THR A 34 -2.56 -0.99 -4.92
CA THR A 34 -3.49 0.14 -5.02
C THR A 34 -4.06 0.46 -3.64
N ILE A 35 -3.95 1.72 -3.23
CA ILE A 35 -4.35 2.21 -1.91
C ILE A 35 -5.40 3.31 -2.07
N ILE A 36 -6.51 3.19 -1.35
CA ILE A 36 -7.53 4.23 -1.25
C ILE A 36 -7.47 4.89 0.13
N LEU A 37 -7.33 6.20 0.18
CA LEU A 37 -7.37 7.00 1.39
C LEU A 37 -8.80 7.40 1.74
N LYS A 38 -9.27 7.14 2.95
CA LYS A 38 -10.60 7.57 3.39
C LYS A 38 -10.61 7.85 4.89
N ARG A 39 -10.95 9.09 5.27
CA ARG A 39 -11.19 9.51 6.67
C ARG A 39 -10.08 9.05 7.65
N GLY A 40 -8.82 9.30 7.32
CA GLY A 40 -7.67 8.94 8.17
C GLY A 40 -7.31 7.45 8.15
N ALA A 41 -7.90 6.66 7.24
CA ALA A 41 -7.54 5.28 6.98
C ALA A 41 -7.02 5.11 5.54
N ALA A 42 -6.22 4.06 5.32
CA ALA A 42 -5.79 3.61 4.00
C ALA A 42 -6.29 2.18 3.75
N TYR A 43 -6.82 1.94 2.55
CA TYR A 43 -7.41 0.67 2.14
C TYR A 43 -6.61 0.08 0.98
N VAL A 44 -6.02 -1.09 1.16
CA VAL A 44 -5.30 -1.78 0.08
C VAL A 44 -6.30 -2.63 -0.71
N MET A 45 -6.54 -2.25 -1.97
CA MET A 45 -7.58 -2.84 -2.83
C MET A 45 -7.07 -3.95 -3.74
N GLY A 46 -5.76 -4.01 -3.97
CA GLY A 46 -5.14 -5.01 -4.82
C GLY A 46 -3.63 -4.94 -4.65
N MET A 47 -2.99 -6.10 -4.69
CA MET A 47 -1.55 -6.21 -4.53
C MET A 47 -1.02 -7.31 -5.43
N SER A 48 -0.02 -7.00 -6.25
CA SER A 48 0.73 -7.97 -7.05
C SER A 48 2.15 -8.10 -6.52
N GLY A 49 2.73 -9.30 -6.60
CA GLY A 49 4.14 -9.55 -6.27
C GLY A 49 4.42 -10.29 -4.95
N CYS A 50 5.70 -10.53 -4.64
CA CYS A 50 6.15 -11.32 -3.50
C CYS A 50 6.08 -10.50 -2.21
N PHE A 51 5.09 -10.81 -1.37
CA PHE A 51 4.79 -10.04 -0.18
C PHE A 51 5.89 -10.16 0.88
N GLN A 52 6.62 -9.06 1.11
CA GLN A 52 7.46 -8.92 2.30
C GLN A 52 6.83 -7.93 3.29
N ARG A 53 6.79 -8.33 4.57
CA ARG A 53 6.25 -7.50 5.66
C ARG A 53 6.93 -6.13 5.75
N ALA A 54 8.22 -6.07 5.44
CA ALA A 54 9.01 -4.84 5.46
C ALA A 54 8.44 -3.74 4.55
N TYR A 55 7.97 -4.10 3.34
CA TYR A 55 7.42 -3.14 2.38
C TYR A 55 6.13 -2.47 2.87
N LEU A 56 5.29 -3.23 3.58
CA LEU A 56 4.07 -2.70 4.18
C LEU A 56 4.41 -1.74 5.33
N THR A 57 5.43 -2.06 6.13
CA THR A 57 5.89 -1.21 7.24
C THR A 57 6.45 0.11 6.72
N GLU A 58 7.32 0.10 5.72
CA GLU A 58 7.84 1.33 5.10
C GLU A 58 6.72 2.15 4.44
N GLY A 59 5.84 1.50 3.67
CA GLY A 59 4.68 2.17 3.08
C GLY A 59 3.76 2.79 4.12
N ALA A 60 3.53 2.11 5.23
CA ALA A 60 2.74 2.61 6.35
C ALA A 60 3.35 3.87 6.99
N LEU A 61 4.68 3.93 7.13
CA LEU A 61 5.35 5.14 7.63
C LEU A 61 5.12 6.33 6.70
N ILE A 62 5.20 6.13 5.37
CA ILE A 62 4.93 7.19 4.40
C ILE A 62 3.45 7.60 4.43
N LEU A 63 2.52 6.65 4.48
CA LEU A 63 1.08 6.91 4.59
C LEU A 63 0.75 7.76 5.82
N ARG A 64 1.38 7.43 6.95
CA ARG A 64 1.24 8.19 8.20
C ARG A 64 1.82 9.60 8.05
N ALA A 65 3.09 9.71 7.66
CA ALA A 65 3.81 10.98 7.64
C ALA A 65 3.26 11.97 6.61
N ARG A 66 2.87 11.50 5.42
CA ARG A 66 2.43 12.36 4.31
C ARG A 66 0.92 12.56 4.25
N PHE A 67 0.13 11.58 4.69
CA PHE A 67 -1.31 11.58 4.50
C PHE A 67 -2.11 11.49 5.80
N GLY A 68 -1.44 11.50 6.97
CA GLY A 68 -2.10 11.47 8.28
C GLY A 68 -2.89 10.20 8.54
N VAL A 69 -2.55 9.10 7.86
CA VAL A 69 -3.23 7.81 8.02
C VAL A 69 -2.88 7.22 9.38
N ARG A 70 -3.91 6.74 10.10
CA ARG A 70 -3.78 6.12 11.43
C ARG A 70 -4.01 4.62 11.43
N ARG A 71 -4.62 4.08 10.37
CA ARG A 71 -4.86 2.65 10.22
C ARG A 71 -4.81 2.23 8.76
N LEU A 72 -4.31 1.03 8.54
CA LEU A 72 -4.25 0.36 7.25
C LEU A 72 -5.20 -0.85 7.28
N GLU A 73 -6.01 -0.99 6.23
CA GLU A 73 -7.00 -2.06 6.08
C GLU A 73 -6.77 -2.78 4.75
N TRP A 74 -6.87 -4.11 4.74
CA TRP A 74 -6.83 -4.89 3.50
C TRP A 74 -7.57 -6.21 3.67
N GLU A 75 -7.91 -6.84 2.56
CA GLU A 75 -8.57 -8.15 2.55
C GLU A 75 -7.56 -9.22 2.10
N ARG A 76 -7.50 -10.33 2.84
CA ARG A 76 -6.74 -11.52 2.47
C ARG A 76 -7.69 -12.64 2.11
N ARG A 77 -7.54 -13.15 0.89
CA ARG A 77 -8.26 -14.34 0.44
C ARG A 77 -7.45 -15.60 0.75
N HIS A 78 -8.09 -16.57 1.37
CA HIS A 78 -7.55 -17.92 1.58
C HIS A 78 -8.58 -18.93 1.06
N GLY A 79 -8.38 -19.43 -0.16
CA GLY A 79 -9.37 -20.23 -0.87
C GLY A 79 -10.67 -19.45 -1.14
N LYS A 80 -11.79 -19.92 -0.57
CA LYS A 80 -13.10 -19.24 -0.65
C LYS A 80 -13.36 -18.24 0.48
N ARG A 81 -12.50 -18.19 1.50
CA ARG A 81 -12.66 -17.29 2.66
C ARG A 81 -11.98 -15.95 2.39
N ILE A 82 -12.65 -14.86 2.75
CA ILE A 82 -12.10 -13.51 2.73
C ILE A 82 -12.00 -13.05 4.18
N ASN A 83 -10.80 -12.71 4.62
CA ASN A 83 -10.54 -12.17 5.95
C ASN A 83 -10.13 -10.71 5.82
N ARG A 84 -10.83 -9.82 6.51
CA ARG A 84 -10.40 -8.42 6.64
C ARG A 84 -9.30 -8.33 7.70
N VAL A 85 -8.21 -7.67 7.34
CA VAL A 85 -7.08 -7.41 8.22
C VAL A 85 -6.99 -5.92 8.45
N THR A 86 -6.86 -5.54 9.72
CA THR A 86 -6.70 -4.16 10.16
C THR A 86 -5.41 -4.03 10.94
N MET A 87 -4.60 -3.04 10.59
CA MET A 87 -3.36 -2.71 11.29
C MET A 87 -3.42 -1.26 11.74
N ALA A 88 -3.32 -1.03 13.05
CA ALA A 88 -3.12 0.31 13.59
C ALA A 88 -1.70 0.78 13.25
N LEU A 89 -1.57 2.03 12.80
CA LEU A 89 -0.28 2.68 12.63
C LEU A 89 0.02 3.41 13.94
N ALA A 90 0.97 2.87 14.72
CA ALA A 90 1.35 3.43 16.01
C ALA A 90 1.80 4.90 15.89
N SER A 91 1.63 5.65 16.98
CA SER A 91 1.98 7.07 17.15
C SER A 91 3.47 7.33 17.14
#